data_AF-A0A965ENE6-F1
#
_entry.id   AF-A0A965ENE6-F1
#
_cell.length_a   1.000
_cell.length_b   1.000
_cell.length_c   1.000
_cell.angle_alpha   90.00
_cell.angle_beta   90.00
_cell.angle_gamma   90.00
#
_symmetry.space_group_name_H-M   'P 1'
#
loop_
_entity.id
_entity.type
_entity.pdbx_description
1 polymer ?
#
loop_
_entity_poly.entity_id
_entity_poly.type
_entity_poly.pdbx_seq_one_letter_code
_entity_poly.pdbx_strand_id
1 'polypeptide(L)'
;AERDQRREEIQQMVDFISRRAKTGRGKVFDRDFFIVGDLNIEKEDDPFFDALVSKGFAMPDGMNSLTTNFGRSKTYDKLAWVNRKQFRPTGRFNVVPFYKAIFQDKSPKGGEAEISDHLPLWAEFEINSLTQELDQILNPGN
;
A
#
# COMPACT_ATOMS: atom_id res chain seq x y z
N ALA A 1 11.60 25.54 3.36
CA ALA A 1 10.26 25.95 3.84
C ALA A 1 9.22 24.89 3.48
N GLU A 2 8.67 24.87 2.26
CA GLU A 2 7.60 23.92 1.86
C GLU A 2 8.05 22.44 1.87
N ARG A 3 9.29 22.16 1.46
CA ARG A 3 9.90 20.82 1.54
C ARG A 3 10.16 20.34 2.96
N ASP A 4 10.44 21.25 3.89
CA ASP A 4 10.73 20.90 5.29
C ASP A 4 9.43 20.61 6.03
N GLN A 5 8.39 21.42 5.75
CA GLN A 5 7.03 21.19 6.24
C GLN A 5 6.47 19.84 5.76
N ARG A 6 6.64 19.51 4.47
CA ARG A 6 6.25 18.19 3.94
C ARG A 6 6.98 17.04 4.65
N ARG A 7 8.27 17.20 4.97
CA ARG A 7 9.04 16.18 5.71
C ARG A 7 8.54 16.00 7.14
N GLU A 8 8.19 17.09 7.81
CA GLU A 8 7.61 17.03 9.15
C GLU A 8 6.23 16.35 9.15
N GLU A 9 5.37 16.67 8.18
CA GLU A 9 4.07 16.01 7.99
C GLU A 9 4.23 14.50 7.74
N ILE A 10 5.15 14.14 6.84
CA ILE A 10 5.53 12.74 6.57
C ILE A 10 5.95 12.05 7.86
N GLN A 11 6.84 12.66 8.64
CA GLN A 11 7.36 12.06 9.87
C GLN A 11 6.25 11.86 10.92
N GLN A 12 5.39 12.85 11.10
CA GLN A 12 4.23 12.77 12.01
C GLN A 12 3.26 11.67 11.58
N MET A 13 2.98 11.55 10.28
CA MET A 13 2.11 10.50 9.74
C MET A 13 2.73 9.11 9.94
N VAL A 14 4.02 8.95 9.64
CA VAL A 14 4.75 7.69 9.84
C VAL A 14 4.81 7.31 11.32
N ASP A 15 5.03 8.26 12.22
CA ASP A 15 5.04 8.00 13.66
C ASP A 15 3.65 7.66 14.20
N PHE A 16 2.60 8.32 13.71
CA PHE A 16 1.21 7.97 14.02
C PHE A 16 0.89 6.55 13.57
N ILE A 17 1.24 6.21 12.32
CA ILE A 17 1.05 4.88 11.73
C ILE A 17 1.83 3.82 12.52
N SER A 18 3.11 4.08 12.81
CA SER A 18 3.96 3.16 13.58
C SER A 18 3.41 2.95 14.99
N ARG A 19 2.97 4.02 15.66
CA ARG A 19 2.32 3.92 16.97
C ARG A 19 1.06 3.06 16.90
N ARG A 20 0.21 3.29 15.90
CA ARG A 20 -1.04 2.54 15.71
C ARG A 20 -0.79 1.06 15.38
N ALA A 21 0.22 0.76 14.56
CA ALA A 21 0.66 -0.60 14.27
C ALA A 21 1.24 -1.28 15.54
N LYS A 22 1.93 -0.53 16.41
CA LYS A 22 2.46 -1.03 17.69
C LYS A 22 1.41 -1.16 18.79
N THR A 23 0.33 -0.37 18.80
CA THR A 23 -0.77 -0.56 19.76
C THR A 23 -1.49 -1.91 19.57
N GLY A 24 -1.29 -2.56 18.42
CA GLY A 24 -1.69 -3.95 18.19
C GLY A 24 -0.66 -5.01 18.61
N ARG A 25 0.59 -4.64 18.93
CA ARG A 25 1.61 -5.57 19.46
C ARG A 25 1.37 -5.79 20.95
N GLY A 26 1.28 -7.06 21.38
CA GLY A 26 0.98 -7.41 22.78
C GLY A 26 -0.51 -7.30 23.12
N LYS A 27 -1.36 -7.57 22.12
CA LYS A 27 -2.70 -8.08 22.35
C LYS A 27 -2.74 -9.46 21.70
N VAL A 28 -3.60 -10.35 22.19
CA VAL A 28 -3.89 -11.71 21.68
C VAL A 28 -4.05 -11.75 20.14
N PHE A 29 -4.32 -10.60 19.53
CA PHE A 29 -4.45 -10.36 18.10
C PHE A 29 -3.34 -9.44 17.59
N ASP A 30 -2.26 -10.01 17.05
CA ASP A 30 -1.33 -9.29 16.19
C ASP A 30 -2.07 -8.96 14.87
N ARG A 31 -2.46 -7.70 14.66
CA ARG A 31 -3.23 -7.29 13.48
C ARG A 31 -2.33 -7.03 12.28
N ASP A 32 -2.72 -7.56 11.12
CA ASP A 32 -2.14 -7.17 9.84
C ASP A 32 -2.49 -5.70 9.57
N PHE A 33 -1.49 -4.91 9.18
CA PHE A 33 -1.64 -3.48 8.96
C PHE A 33 -1.15 -3.13 7.56
N PHE A 34 -2.05 -2.53 6.78
CA PHE A 34 -1.79 -2.07 5.43
C PHE A 34 -1.90 -0.55 5.38
N ILE A 35 -1.03 0.04 4.59
CA ILE A 35 -1.11 1.43 4.15
C ILE A 35 -1.37 1.36 2.65
N VAL A 36 -2.51 1.89 2.24
CA VAL A 36 -2.94 1.94 0.84
C VAL A 36 -3.48 3.33 0.55
N GLY A 37 -3.18 3.83 -0.65
CA GLY A 37 -3.78 5.04 -1.18
C GLY A 37 -2.81 5.92 -1.96
N ASP A 38 -3.33 7.06 -2.37
CA ASP A 38 -2.58 8.14 -2.98
C ASP A 38 -1.76 8.88 -1.92
N LEU A 39 -0.44 8.68 -1.96
CA LEU A 39 0.49 9.36 -1.07
C LEU A 39 1.15 10.57 -1.75
N ASN A 40 0.75 10.84 -2.99
CA ASN A 40 1.26 11.91 -3.84
C ASN A 40 2.79 11.91 -3.97
N ILE A 41 3.34 10.69 -4.13
CA ILE A 41 4.77 10.44 -4.20
C ILE A 41 5.21 10.49 -5.67
N GLU A 42 5.89 11.57 -6.03
CA GLU A 42 6.24 11.84 -7.44
C GLU A 42 7.53 11.15 -7.90
N LYS A 43 8.37 10.64 -6.98
CA LYS A 43 9.70 10.09 -7.31
C LYS A 43 10.06 8.87 -6.46
N GLU A 44 10.97 8.06 -6.99
CA GLU A 44 11.50 6.85 -6.33
C GLU A 44 12.27 7.15 -5.02
N ASP A 45 12.70 8.40 -4.82
CA ASP A 45 13.49 8.88 -3.67
C ASP A 45 12.66 9.63 -2.61
N ASP A 46 11.35 9.37 -2.53
CA ASP A 46 10.50 10.10 -1.58
C ASP A 46 10.81 9.71 -0.12
N PRO A 47 11.11 10.69 0.74
CA PRO A 47 11.41 10.48 2.16
C PRO A 47 10.33 9.72 2.93
N PHE A 48 9.07 9.74 2.46
CA PHE A 48 7.99 9.00 3.10
C PHE A 48 8.21 7.48 3.06
N PHE A 49 8.71 6.96 1.94
CA PHE A 49 8.97 5.52 1.84
C PHE A 49 10.12 5.08 2.70
N ASP A 50 11.23 5.80 2.65
CA ASP A 50 12.38 5.53 3.50
C ASP A 50 11.99 5.57 4.98
N ALA A 51 11.17 6.55 5.36
CA ALA A 51 10.63 6.64 6.72
C ALA A 51 9.75 5.43 7.08
N LEU A 52 8.84 4.99 6.20
CA LEU A 52 8.02 3.80 6.45
C LEU A 52 8.86 2.52 6.56
N VAL A 53 9.79 2.30 5.63
CA VAL A 53 10.70 1.13 5.64
C VAL A 53 11.53 1.12 6.92
N SER A 54 12.02 2.29 7.38
CA SER A 54 12.75 2.41 8.65
C SER A 54 11.94 1.96 9.88
N LYS A 55 10.60 2.01 9.80
CA LYS A 55 9.68 1.57 10.88
C LYS A 55 9.27 0.10 10.75
N GLY A 56 9.80 -0.63 9.76
CA GLY A 56 9.56 -2.06 9.55
C GLY A 56 8.39 -2.38 8.61
N PHE A 57 7.99 -1.42 7.79
CA PHE A 57 7.07 -1.67 6.68
C PHE A 57 7.81 -2.25 5.48
N ALA A 58 7.13 -3.11 4.73
CA ALA A 58 7.58 -3.68 3.46
C ALA A 58 6.68 -3.22 2.33
N MET A 59 7.22 -3.23 1.11
CA MET A 59 6.57 -2.82 -0.13
C MET A 59 6.96 -3.81 -1.24
N PRO A 60 6.16 -3.99 -2.31
CA PRO A 60 6.52 -4.87 -3.41
C PRO A 60 7.72 -4.32 -4.19
N ASP A 61 8.64 -5.21 -4.57
CA ASP A 61 9.77 -4.86 -5.42
C ASP A 61 9.28 -4.35 -6.78
N GLY A 62 9.64 -3.12 -7.14
CA GLY A 62 9.20 -2.48 -8.40
C GLY A 62 7.96 -1.59 -8.27
N MET A 63 7.38 -1.44 -7.09
CA MET A 63 6.28 -0.47 -6.82
C MET A 63 6.68 0.98 -7.11
N ASN A 64 7.98 1.30 -6.99
CA ASN A 64 8.51 2.62 -7.32
C ASN A 64 8.52 2.95 -8.81
N SER A 65 8.50 1.94 -9.65
CA SER A 65 8.48 2.11 -11.10
C SER A 65 7.09 1.88 -11.70
N LEU A 66 6.08 1.52 -10.87
CA LEU A 66 4.72 1.27 -11.33
C LEU A 66 3.93 2.57 -11.46
N THR A 67 3.61 2.94 -12.70
CA THR A 67 2.81 4.15 -12.96
C THR A 67 1.33 3.89 -12.73
N THR A 68 0.75 4.61 -11.78
CA THR A 68 -0.62 4.41 -11.31
C THR A 68 -1.59 5.44 -11.87
N ASN A 69 -1.12 6.53 -12.48
CA ASN A 69 -2.01 7.45 -13.18
C ASN A 69 -2.42 6.92 -14.57
N PHE A 70 -3.55 7.42 -15.07
CA PHE A 70 -4.09 7.09 -16.39
C PHE A 70 -3.10 7.39 -17.52
N GLY A 71 -2.39 8.53 -17.43
CA GLY A 71 -1.32 8.91 -18.35
C GLY A 71 -0.04 8.07 -18.24
N ARG A 72 0.02 7.09 -17.30
CA ARG A 72 1.12 6.13 -17.11
C ARG A 72 2.49 6.79 -16.97
N SER A 73 2.55 7.94 -16.30
CA SER A 73 3.73 8.78 -16.13
C SER A 73 4.17 9.00 -14.68
N LYS A 74 3.29 8.74 -13.70
CA LYS A 74 3.52 9.02 -12.27
C LYS A 74 3.08 7.86 -11.37
N THR A 75 3.71 7.76 -10.20
CA THR A 75 3.52 6.66 -9.23
C THR A 75 2.87 7.16 -7.94
N TYR A 76 1.68 7.73 -8.03
CA TYR A 76 1.03 8.37 -6.88
C TYR A 76 0.55 7.37 -5.82
N ASP A 77 -0.01 6.24 -6.29
CA ASP A 77 -0.62 5.23 -5.44
C ASP A 77 0.37 4.18 -5.02
N LYS A 78 0.32 3.83 -3.74
CA LYS A 78 1.32 2.99 -3.13
C LYS A 78 0.68 2.07 -2.10
N LEU A 79 1.33 0.93 -1.91
CA LEU A 79 0.88 -0.11 -1.01
C LEU A 79 2.07 -0.58 -0.17
N ALA A 80 1.94 -0.47 1.15
CA ALA A 80 2.92 -0.97 2.11
C ALA A 80 2.23 -1.75 3.24
N TRP A 81 2.91 -2.72 3.82
CA TRP A 81 2.38 -3.54 4.93
C TRP A 81 3.43 -3.76 6.01
N VAL A 82 3.01 -4.12 7.22
CA VAL A 82 3.93 -4.58 8.26
C VAL A 82 4.38 -6.00 7.94
N ASN A 83 5.68 -6.22 7.78
CA ASN A 83 6.21 -7.54 7.45
C ASN A 83 6.04 -8.52 8.63
N ARG A 84 5.25 -9.58 8.44
CA ARG A 84 4.95 -10.61 9.45
C ARG A 84 5.02 -12.01 8.83
N LYS A 85 5.39 -13.01 9.61
CA LYS A 85 5.62 -14.39 9.12
C LYS A 85 4.35 -15.06 8.58
N GLN A 86 3.19 -14.75 9.15
CA GLN A 86 1.90 -15.32 8.75
C GLN A 86 1.34 -14.78 7.42
N PHE A 87 1.92 -13.69 6.90
CA PHE A 87 1.39 -12.95 5.76
C PHE A 87 2.49 -12.79 4.71
N ARG A 88 2.37 -13.53 3.59
CA ARG A 88 3.42 -13.60 2.58
C ARG A 88 2.99 -12.93 1.29
N PRO A 89 3.69 -11.89 0.80
CA PRO A 89 3.45 -11.36 -0.54
C PRO A 89 3.81 -12.42 -1.58
N THR A 90 2.98 -12.59 -2.60
CA THR A 90 3.28 -13.51 -3.72
C THR A 90 4.23 -12.90 -4.73
N GLY A 91 4.46 -11.58 -4.62
CA GLY A 91 5.18 -10.77 -5.61
C GLY A 91 4.31 -10.36 -6.81
N ARG A 92 3.05 -10.80 -6.86
CA ARG A 92 2.10 -10.34 -7.90
C ARG A 92 1.45 -9.04 -7.47
N PHE A 93 1.72 -7.98 -8.22
CA PHE A 93 1.09 -6.68 -8.08
C PHE A 93 1.05 -5.98 -9.44
N ASN A 94 0.01 -5.19 -9.69
CA ASN A 94 -0.09 -4.35 -10.88
C ASN A 94 -1.19 -3.31 -10.73
N VAL A 95 -1.39 -2.50 -11.76
CA VAL A 95 -2.60 -1.68 -11.91
C VAL A 95 -3.65 -2.43 -12.73
N VAL A 96 -4.92 -2.12 -12.52
CA VAL A 96 -6.03 -2.58 -13.35
C VAL A 96 -6.29 -1.56 -14.45
N PRO A 97 -5.97 -1.85 -15.73
CA PRO A 97 -6.21 -0.92 -16.84
C PRO A 97 -7.68 -1.01 -17.28
N PHE A 98 -8.60 -0.55 -16.43
CA PHE A 98 -10.05 -0.69 -16.67
C PHE A 98 -10.50 -0.08 -18.00
N TYR A 99 -9.81 0.95 -18.49
CA TYR A 99 -10.05 1.58 -19.79
C TYR A 99 -9.92 0.63 -20.99
N LYS A 100 -9.23 -0.51 -20.82
CA LYS A 100 -9.17 -1.59 -21.80
C LYS A 100 -10.39 -2.53 -21.78
N ALA A 101 -11.20 -2.45 -20.73
CA ALA A 101 -12.36 -3.32 -20.52
C ALA A 101 -13.69 -2.56 -20.63
N ILE A 102 -13.69 -1.26 -20.32
CA ILE A 102 -14.88 -0.40 -20.44
C ILE A 102 -14.96 0.25 -21.82
N PHE A 103 -16.17 0.64 -22.22
CA PHE A 103 -16.44 1.39 -23.46
C PHE A 103 -15.93 0.76 -24.77
N GLN A 104 -15.76 -0.57 -24.80
CA GLN A 104 -15.23 -1.30 -25.97
C GLN A 104 -16.13 -1.16 -27.22
N ASP A 105 -17.45 -1.13 -27.02
CA ASP A 105 -18.39 -1.04 -28.14
C ASP A 105 -18.71 0.40 -28.55
N LYS A 106 -18.63 1.35 -27.61
CA LYS A 106 -18.93 2.78 -27.82
C LYS A 106 -18.22 3.65 -26.78
N SER A 107 -17.45 4.62 -27.25
CA SER A 107 -16.98 5.72 -26.41
C SER A 107 -18.18 6.55 -25.89
N PRO A 108 -18.10 7.08 -24.65
CA PRO A 108 -19.17 7.92 -24.11
C PRO A 108 -19.38 9.18 -24.98
N LYS A 109 -20.64 9.51 -25.30
CA LYS A 109 -20.95 10.76 -25.99
C LYS A 109 -20.80 11.92 -24.99
N GLY A 110 -19.75 12.71 -25.15
CA GLY A 110 -19.51 13.92 -24.36
C GLY A 110 -18.70 13.73 -23.07
N GLY A 111 -17.98 12.61 -22.93
CA GLY A 111 -17.08 12.37 -21.79
C GLY A 111 -15.87 11.53 -22.20
N GLU A 112 -14.86 11.50 -21.35
CA GLU A 112 -13.68 10.65 -21.54
C GLU A 112 -14.00 9.21 -21.10
N ALA A 113 -13.31 8.23 -21.68
CA ALA A 113 -13.47 6.81 -21.35
C ALA A 113 -12.75 6.47 -20.02
N GLU A 114 -12.97 7.30 -19.01
CA GLU A 114 -12.21 7.37 -17.77
C GLU A 114 -13.18 7.31 -16.58
N ILE A 115 -12.88 6.43 -15.62
CA ILE A 115 -13.60 6.38 -14.33
C ILE A 115 -12.88 7.25 -13.29
N SER A 116 -11.54 7.32 -13.39
CA SER A 116 -10.64 8.14 -12.59
C SER A 116 -9.33 8.32 -13.38
N ASP A 117 -8.62 9.41 -13.10
CA ASP A 117 -7.24 9.67 -13.53
C ASP A 117 -6.21 8.80 -12.80
N HIS A 118 -6.62 8.03 -11.79
CA HIS A 118 -5.84 7.00 -11.11
C HIS A 118 -6.36 5.60 -11.46
N LEU A 119 -5.43 4.70 -11.73
CA LEU A 119 -5.67 3.29 -11.99
C LEU A 119 -5.62 2.51 -10.67
N PRO A 120 -6.61 1.65 -10.39
CA PRO A 120 -6.62 0.83 -9.18
C PRO A 120 -5.36 -0.03 -9.09
N LEU A 121 -4.63 0.13 -7.99
CA LEU A 121 -3.49 -0.70 -7.62
C LEU A 121 -3.97 -1.96 -6.90
N TRP A 122 -3.42 -3.11 -7.28
CA TRP A 122 -3.63 -4.36 -6.56
C TRP A 122 -2.30 -5.05 -6.25
N ALA A 123 -2.27 -5.76 -5.13
CA ALA A 123 -1.20 -6.67 -4.75
C ALA A 123 -1.82 -7.92 -4.12
N GLU A 124 -1.21 -9.07 -4.36
CA GLU A 124 -1.71 -10.36 -3.89
C GLU A 124 -0.82 -10.94 -2.79
N PHE A 125 -1.48 -11.59 -1.84
CA PHE A 125 -0.88 -12.13 -0.64
C PHE A 125 -1.44 -13.51 -0.30
N GLU A 126 -0.57 -14.37 0.18
CA GLU A 126 -0.89 -15.66 0.76
C GLU A 126 -1.02 -15.53 2.28
N ILE A 127 -2.13 -16.04 2.81
CA ILE A 127 -2.41 -16.07 4.24
C ILE A 127 -2.29 -17.53 4.68
N ASN A 128 -1.34 -17.85 5.56
CA ASN A 128 -1.16 -19.21 6.05
C ASN A 128 -1.96 -19.43 7.35
N SER A 129 -3.20 -19.90 7.20
CA SER A 129 -4.18 -20.06 8.28
C SER A 129 -3.76 -21.07 9.36
N LEU A 130 -3.01 -22.12 9.01
CA LEU A 130 -2.61 -23.18 9.96
C LEU A 130 -1.70 -22.65 11.07
N THR A 131 -0.73 -21.80 10.74
CA THR A 131 0.11 -21.10 11.72
C THR A 131 -0.68 -20.08 12.54
N GLN A 132 -1.66 -19.39 11.93
CA GLN A 132 -2.50 -18.44 12.66
C GLN A 132 -3.36 -19.13 13.71
N GLU A 133 -3.98 -20.26 13.38
CA GLU A 133 -4.78 -21.05 14.32
C GLU A 133 -3.91 -21.70 15.41
N LEU A 134 -2.75 -22.26 15.06
CA LEU A 134 -1.81 -22.84 16.04
C LEU A 134 -1.25 -21.78 17.00
N ASP A 135 -0.85 -20.61 16.51
CA ASP A 135 -0.42 -19.49 17.37
C ASP A 135 -1.58 -18.97 18.24
N GLN A 136 -2.82 -18.93 17.72
CA GLN A 136 -4.01 -18.58 18.49
C GLN A 136 -4.29 -19.58 19.63
N ILE A 137 -4.08 -20.88 19.39
CA ILE A 137 -4.24 -21.92 20.42
C ILE A 137 -3.09 -21.88 21.43
N LEU A 138 -1.85 -21.65 20.98
CA LEU A 138 -0.66 -21.68 21.83
C LEU A 138 -0.46 -20.41 22.65
N ASN A 139 -0.95 -19.24 22.20
CA ASN A 139 -0.78 -17.95 22.87
C ASN A 139 -2.11 -17.18 23.06
N PRO A 140 -3.11 -17.69 23.81
CA PRO A 140 -4.45 -17.10 23.90
C PRO A 140 -4.53 -15.79 24.71
N GLY A 141 -3.43 -15.15 25.09
CA GLY A 141 -3.44 -14.14 26.17
C GLY A 141 -2.35 -13.07 26.22
N ASN A 142 -1.40 -13.00 25.28
CA ASN A 142 -0.33 -11.98 25.30
C ASN A 142 -0.57 -10.82 24.33
#